data_AF-A0A849WGI2-F1
#
_entry.id   AF-A0A849WGI2-F1
#
_cell.length_a   1.000
_cell.length_b   1.000
_cell.length_c   1.000
_cell.angle_alpha   90.00
_cell.angle_beta   90.00
_cell.angle_gamma   90.00
#
_symmetry.space_group_name_H-M   'P 1'
#
loop_
_entity.id
_entity.type
_entity.pdbx_description
1 polymer ?
#
loop_
_entity_poly.entity_id
_entity_poly.type
_entity_poly.pdbx_seq_one_letter_code
_entity_poly.pdbx_strand_id
1 'polypeptide(L)' 'MSTRRICLGFGFQPEQSQHHILVSIPKKKDSSVVIYERFSWKNKKDDKGSVNLSGEDKAKAEISMHKMCLLLTSIPLQGF' A
#
# COMPACT_ATOMS: atom_id res chain seq x y z
N MET A 1 11.31 -2.17 31.80
CA MET A 1 10.23 -1.33 31.24
C MET A 1 9.72 -2.00 29.98
N SER A 2 8.42 -2.29 29.88
CA SER A 2 7.83 -2.88 28.68
C SER A 2 7.67 -1.80 27.62
N THR A 3 8.53 -1.82 26.60
CA THR A 3 8.44 -0.89 25.46
C THR A 3 7.21 -1.28 24.64
N ARG A 4 6.21 -0.38 24.53
CA ARG A 4 5.03 -0.64 23.69
C ARG A 4 5.48 -0.81 22.25
N ARG A 5 5.18 -1.96 21.66
CA ARG A 5 5.42 -2.23 20.24
C ARG A 5 4.50 -1.35 19.41
N ILE A 6 5.06 -0.62 18.45
CA ILE A 6 4.30 0.24 17.55
C ILE A 6 3.82 -0.63 16.39
N CYS A 7 2.53 -0.97 16.42
CA CYS A 7 1.87 -1.62 15.30
C CYS A 7 1.17 -0.55 14.43
N LEU A 8 1.30 -0.66 13.11
CA LEU A 8 0.69 0.22 12.12
C LEU A 8 -0.49 -0.50 11.44
N GLY A 9 -1.59 0.23 11.21
CA GLY A 9 -2.76 -0.30 10.51
C GLY A 9 -3.28 -1.62 11.11
N PHE A 10 -3.34 -2.68 10.29
CA PHE A 10 -3.81 -4.02 10.66
C PHE A 10 -2.74 -4.85 11.40
N GLY A 11 -2.09 -4.27 12.42
CA GLY A 11 -1.14 -5.01 13.27
C GLY A 11 0.27 -5.18 12.67
N PHE A 12 0.64 -4.43 11.63
CA PHE A 12 1.96 -4.51 11.02
C PHE A 12 3.05 -3.94 11.95
N GLN A 13 4.08 -4.72 12.26
CA GLN A 13 5.24 -4.29 13.05
C GLN A 13 6.50 -4.23 12.17
N PRO A 14 6.98 -3.03 11.78
CA PRO A 14 8.14 -2.88 10.88
C PRO A 14 9.43 -3.52 11.40
N GLU A 15 9.58 -3.63 12.73
CA GLU A 15 10.75 -4.25 13.37
C GLU A 15 10.81 -5.76 13.16
N GLN A 16 9.67 -6.43 12.92
CA GLN A 16 9.62 -7.87 12.66
C GLN A 16 9.79 -8.18 11.17
N SER A 17 9.21 -7.35 10.32
CA SER A 17 9.31 -7.48 8.88
C SER A 17 9.20 -6.11 8.23
N GLN A 18 10.14 -5.81 7.35
CA GLN A 18 10.07 -4.62 6.50
C GLN A 18 9.27 -4.85 5.21
N HIS A 19 8.80 -6.08 5.01
CA HIS A 19 7.95 -6.42 3.88
C HIS A 19 6.59 -5.72 4.02
N HIS A 20 6.26 -4.87 3.05
CA HIS A 20 4.99 -4.16 3.00
C HIS A 20 4.57 -3.93 1.56
N ILE A 21 3.32 -3.51 1.40
CA ILE A 21 2.73 -3.21 0.11
C ILE A 21 2.62 -1.70 -0.05
N LEU A 22 3.01 -1.17 -1.21
CA LEU A 22 2.65 0.19 -1.63
C LEU A 22 1.52 0.12 -2.67
N VAL A 23 0.46 0.88 -2.44
CA VAL A 23 -0.64 1.04 -3.40
C VAL A 23 -0.51 2.41 -4.06
N SER A 24 -0.29 2.43 -5.37
CA SER A 24 -0.32 3.64 -6.19
C SER A 24 -1.72 3.83 -6.75
N ILE A 25 -2.45 4.81 -6.22
CA ILE A 25 -3.79 5.17 -6.66
C ILE A 25 -3.68 6.41 -7.55
N PRO A 26 -3.87 6.30 -8.87
CA PRO A 26 -3.73 7.44 -9.75
C PRO A 26 -4.94 8.36 -9.65
N LYS A 27 -4.73 9.65 -9.91
CA LYS A 27 -5.81 10.66 -9.93
C LYS A 27 -6.64 10.64 -11.21
N LYS A 28 -6.12 10.05 -12.29
CA LYS A 28 -6.80 9.98 -13.60
C LYS A 28 -7.71 8.76 -13.64
N LYS A 29 -8.88 8.93 -14.27
CA LYS A 29 -9.90 7.86 -14.36
C LYS A 29 -9.50 6.68 -15.24
N ASP A 30 -8.61 6.90 -16.22
CA ASP A 30 -8.24 5.88 -17.22
C ASP A 30 -6.94 5.13 -16.90
N SER A 31 -6.36 5.37 -15.72
CA SER A 31 -5.11 4.73 -15.27
C SER A 31 -5.37 3.69 -14.20
N SER A 32 -4.63 2.59 -14.21
CA SER A 32 -4.79 1.51 -13.24
C SER A 32 -4.20 1.82 -11.87
N VAL A 33 -4.81 1.28 -10.82
CA VAL A 33 -4.21 1.16 -9.49
C VAL A 33 -3.14 0.07 -9.55
N VAL A 34 -1.91 0.39 -9.16
CA VAL A 34 -0.81 -0.57 -9.15
C VAL A 34 -0.40 -0.87 -7.72
N ILE A 35 -0.24 -2.16 -7.42
CA ILE A 35 0.18 -2.67 -6.13
C ILE A 35 1.62 -3.15 -6.26
N TYR A 36 2.50 -2.56 -5.47
CA TYR A 36 3.92 -2.87 -5.43
C TYR A 36 4.25 -3.62 -4.14
N GLU A 37 5.07 -4.65 -4.28
CA GLU A 37 5.69 -5.39 -3.18
C GLU A 37 7.03 -4.73 -2.84
N ARG A 38 7.28 -4.44 -1.55
CA ARG A 38 8.48 -3.74 -1.07
C ARG A 38 9.09 -4.44 0.13
N PHE A 39 10.41 -4.61 0.14
CA PHE A 39 11.12 -5.29 1.23
C PHE A 39 11.81 -4.36 2.22
N SER A 40 11.78 -3.03 2.00
CA SER A 40 12.42 -2.04 2.89
C SER A 40 11.46 -0.95 3.35
N TRP A 41 11.27 -0.81 4.66
CA TRP A 41 10.40 0.21 5.25
C TRP A 41 11.12 1.56 5.34
N LYS A 42 10.72 2.52 4.50
CA LYS A 42 11.29 3.87 4.50
C LYS A 42 10.54 4.79 5.48
N ASN A 43 11.11 4.99 6.66
CA ASN A 43 10.51 5.78 7.75
C ASN A 43 10.70 7.32 7.61
N LYS A 44 11.27 7.80 6.50
CA LYS A 44 11.61 9.23 6.34
C LYS A 44 10.38 10.02 5.86
N LYS A 45 10.08 11.11 6.58
CA LYS A 45 8.99 12.08 6.27
C LYS A 45 9.03 12.65 4.85
N ASP A 46 10.19 12.56 4.17
CA ASP A 46 10.41 13.13 2.85
C ASP A 46 10.15 12.16 1.69
N ASP A 47 10.09 10.85 1.94
CA ASP A 47 9.96 9.83 0.87
C ASP A 47 8.51 9.31 0.79
N LYS A 48 7.57 10.25 0.67
CA LYS A 48 6.12 9.97 0.61
C LYS A 48 5.74 9.21 -0.66
N GLY A 49 5.94 7.90 -0.66
CA GLY A 49 5.33 7.00 -1.64
C GLY A 49 5.85 7.14 -3.08
N SER A 50 7.06 7.67 -3.27
CA SER A 50 7.73 7.63 -4.58
C SER A 50 7.95 6.16 -4.98
N VAL A 51 7.48 5.75 -6.15
CA VAL A 51 7.71 4.40 -6.70
C VAL A 51 9.08 4.41 -7.37
N ASN A 52 10.00 3.56 -6.91
CA ASN A 52 11.29 3.39 -7.55
C ASN A 52 11.19 2.27 -8.61
N LEU A 53 10.74 2.64 -9.82
CA LEU A 53 10.57 1.72 -10.94
C LEU A 53 11.89 1.07 -11.41
N SER A 54 13.03 1.65 -11.05
CA SER A 54 14.37 1.14 -11.37
C SER A 54 15.01 0.38 -10.21
N GLY A 55 14.32 0.24 -9.08
CA GLY A 55 14.83 -0.32 -7.83
C GLY A 55 14.07 -1.57 -7.38
N GLU A 56 13.92 -1.71 -6.06
CA GLU A 56 13.38 -2.90 -5.39
C GLU A 56 11.84 -3.02 -5.47
N ASP A 57 11.16 -1.99 -5.97
CA ASP A 57 9.69 -1.96 -6.04
C ASP A 57 9.19 -2.84 -7.17
N LYS A 58 8.67 -4.02 -6.83
CA LYS A 58 8.14 -4.95 -7.83
C LYS A 58 6.63 -4.80 -7.97
N ALA A 59 6.17 -4.39 -9.15
CA ALA A 59 4.75 -4.42 -9.47
C ALA A 59 4.23 -5.87 -9.39
N LYS A 60 3.24 -6.11 -8.53
CA LYS A 60 2.72 -7.45 -8.26
C LYS A 60 1.30 -7.64 -8.73
N ALA A 61 0.50 -6.56 -8.70
CA ALA A 61 -0.84 -6.56 -9.23
C ALA A 61 -1.17 -5.20 -9.84
N GLU A 62 -2.04 -5.23 -10.83
CA GLU A 62 -2.60 -4.06 -11.48
C GLU A 62 -4.12 -4.22 -11.56
N ILE A 63 -4.83 -3.20 -11.11
CA ILE A 63 -6.30 -3.17 -11.05
C ILE A 63 -6.75 -1.96 -11.85
N SER A 64 -7.47 -2.20 -12.95
CA SER A 64 -8.08 -1.10 -13.70
C SER A 64 -9.12 -0.38 -12.84
N MET A 65 -9.30 0.92 -13.07
CA MET A 65 -10.30 1.70 -12.32
C MET A 65 -11.71 1.13 -12.44
N HIS A 66 -12.05 0.52 -13.58
CA HIS A 66 -13.33 -0.19 -13.72
C HIS A 66 -13.49 -1.31 -12.68
N LYS A 67 -12.48 -2.18 -12.53
CA LYS A 67 -12.50 -3.25 -11.52
C LYS A 67 -12.49 -2.68 -10.10
N MET A 68 -11.77 -1.58 -9.87
CA MET A 68 -11.77 -0.88 -8.58
C MET A 68 -13.17 -0.36 -8.22
N CYS A 69 -13.90 0.23 -9.18
CA CYS A 69 -15.27 0.66 -8.99
C CYS A 69 -16.20 -0.52 -8.64
N LEU A 70 -16.05 -1.67 -9.31
CA LEU A 70 -16.83 -2.88 -8.98
C LEU A 70 -16.60 -3.31 -7.53
N LEU A 71 -15.35 -3.32 -7.06
CA LEU A 71 -15.01 -3.67 -5.66
C LEU A 71 -15.64 -2.69 -4.66
N LEU A 72 -15.60 -1.39 -4.95
CA LEU A 72 -16.24 -0.37 -4.10
C LEU A 72 -17.76 -0.55 -4.03
N THR A 73 -18.39 -1.00 -5.11
CA THR A 73 -19.84 -1.27 -5.14
C THR A 73 -20.23 -2.60 -4.50
N SER A 74 -19.32 -3.58 -4.47
CA SER A 74 -19.61 -4.93 -3.98
C SER A 74 -19.38 -5.12 -2.49
N ILE A 75 -18.58 -4.25 -1.87
CA ILE A 75 -18.39 -4.26 -0.42
C ILE A 75 -19.50 -3.38 0.18
N PRO A 76 -20.51 -3.95 0.85
CA PRO A 76 -21.46 -3.12 1.58
C PRO A 76 -20.65 -2.33 2.61
N LEU A 77 -20.70 -1.01 2.52
CA LEU A 77 -20.19 -0.11 3.55
C LEU A 77 -21.03 -0.31 4.81
N GLN A 78 -20.90 -1.45 5.48
CA GLN A 78 -21.32 -1.58 6.86
C GLN A 78 -20.36 -0.69 7.66
N GLY A 79 -20.93 0.33 8.31
CA GLY A 79 -20.21 1.42 8.94
C GLY A 79 -19.05 0.95 9.80
N PHE A 80 -17.92 1.62 9.63
CA PHE A 80 -16.87 1.70 10.65
C PHE A 80 -17.34 2.52 11.84
#